data_AF-B8F1I0-F1
#
_entry.id   AF-B8F1I0-F1
#
_cell.length_a   1.000
_cell.length_b   1.000
_cell.length_c   1.000
_cell.angle_alpha   90.00
_cell.angle_beta   90.00
_cell.angle_gamma   90.00
#
_symmetry.space_group_name_H-M   'P 1'
#
loop_
_entity.id
_entity.type
_entity.pdbx_description
1 polymer ?
#
loop_
_entity_poly.entity_id
_entity_poly.type
_entity_poly.pdbx_seq_one_letter_code
_entity_poly.pdbx_strand_id
1 'polypeptide(L)'
;MKIVIISVLTLIFSCSLDKNSKIGQEGGGLIRGNESDRLGQGKRALNSMNFRQLPDGSVLVSDYQNHETLKALENKNKIIDYNQIEFLEGTKSISVYLWPVDIRWMKIKARDLFNERGNSIEELKGIKYSYLVSPIAGNHISYAMPLIIFETTCEGDPIYSVSGFKLISKGSNINFNENKGGFLIGLPMSEKSVEPGLVTAYPFGSSNAKKVVEAFTSLYSNGVWSDMIAEITIKFKKPPQAEKVYRISLDSKLFNVAMKKIVEKYPQIKSASLAFNSLIN
;
A
#
# COMPACT_ATOMS: atom_id res chain seq x y z
N MET A 1 13.19 35.44 -32.55
CA MET A 1 13.71 34.05 -32.44
C MET A 1 12.59 33.08 -32.82
N LYS A 2 12.85 32.05 -33.64
CA LYS A 2 11.83 31.08 -34.06
C LYS A 2 11.68 29.98 -33.01
N ILE A 3 10.45 29.73 -32.56
CA ILE A 3 10.11 28.53 -31.78
C ILE A 3 10.07 27.37 -32.76
N VAL A 4 10.94 26.37 -32.57
CA VAL A 4 10.96 25.15 -33.38
C VAL A 4 10.25 24.05 -32.62
N ILE A 5 8.99 23.83 -32.98
CA ILE A 5 8.24 22.63 -32.57
C ILE A 5 8.65 21.51 -33.52
N ILE A 6 9.41 20.53 -33.03
CA ILE A 6 9.61 19.26 -33.73
C ILE A 6 8.72 18.22 -33.06
N SER A 7 7.74 17.74 -33.82
CA SER A 7 6.91 16.59 -33.52
C SER A 7 7.30 15.44 -34.45
N VAL A 8 6.79 14.23 -34.17
CA VAL A 8 6.96 12.97 -34.92
C VAL A 8 8.45 12.47 -34.96
N LEU A 9 8.77 11.16 -34.91
CA LEU A 9 7.98 9.98 -35.27
C LEU A 9 8.31 8.74 -34.39
N THR A 10 7.39 7.78 -34.38
CA THR A 10 7.45 6.49 -33.67
C THR A 10 8.56 5.55 -34.16
N LEU A 11 9.16 4.80 -33.23
CA LEU A 11 9.84 3.52 -33.53
C LEU A 11 9.46 2.48 -32.48
N ILE A 12 8.80 1.41 -32.93
CA ILE A 12 8.37 0.28 -32.09
C ILE A 12 9.56 -0.68 -31.98
N PHE A 13 10.07 -0.90 -30.78
CA PHE A 13 10.89 -2.07 -30.46
C PHE A 13 10.50 -2.66 -29.11
N SER A 14 9.72 -3.73 -29.17
CA SER A 14 9.30 -4.53 -28.02
C SER A 14 10.44 -5.44 -27.56
N CYS A 15 11.44 -4.88 -26.87
CA CYS A 15 12.50 -5.67 -26.25
C CYS A 15 12.00 -6.32 -24.95
N SER A 16 11.52 -7.56 -25.07
CA SER A 16 11.46 -8.51 -23.95
C SER A 16 12.88 -8.70 -23.37
N LEU A 17 13.08 -8.47 -22.07
CA LEU A 17 14.36 -8.71 -21.40
C LEU A 17 14.22 -9.46 -20.07
N ASP A 18 14.97 -10.56 -20.05
CA ASP A 18 15.46 -11.44 -18.99
C ASP A 18 14.84 -11.55 -17.58
N LYS A 19 14.65 -12.81 -17.20
CA LYS A 19 14.48 -13.27 -15.82
C LYS A 19 15.87 -13.47 -15.19
N ASN A 20 16.38 -12.49 -14.45
CA ASN A 20 17.52 -12.71 -13.55
C ASN A 20 17.47 -11.79 -12.32
N SER A 21 16.64 -12.17 -11.34
CA SER A 21 16.83 -11.76 -9.93
C SER A 21 17.15 -12.98 -9.09
N LYS A 22 18.40 -13.07 -8.61
CA LYS A 22 18.79 -14.06 -7.60
C LYS A 22 18.34 -13.56 -6.24
N ILE A 23 17.38 -14.26 -5.63
CA ILE A 23 17.06 -14.13 -4.19
C ILE A 23 17.86 -15.21 -3.48
N GLY A 24 18.68 -14.82 -2.50
CA GLY A 24 19.34 -15.76 -1.61
C GLY A 24 18.35 -16.34 -0.61
N GLN A 25 18.20 -17.67 -0.59
CA GLN A 25 17.58 -18.41 0.50
C GLN A 25 18.66 -19.22 1.21
N GLU A 26 18.87 -18.92 2.49
CA GLU A 26 19.41 -19.91 3.43
C GLU A 26 18.24 -20.54 4.17
N GLY A 27 18.32 -21.84 4.45
CA GLY A 27 17.23 -22.63 5.00
C GLY A 27 17.67 -23.49 6.18
N GLY A 28 16.69 -24.15 6.80
CA GLY A 28 16.85 -25.01 7.98
C GLY A 28 15.90 -24.56 9.11
N GLY A 29 15.10 -25.43 9.72
CA GLY A 29 14.92 -26.87 9.45
C GLY A 29 13.67 -27.43 10.13
N LEU A 30 13.30 -28.66 9.76
CA LEU A 30 12.15 -29.41 10.28
C LEU A 30 12.39 -29.91 11.71
N ILE A 31 11.39 -29.77 12.60
CA ILE A 31 11.16 -30.72 13.72
C ILE A 31 9.64 -31.03 13.82
N ARG A 32 9.34 -32.23 14.35
CA ARG A 32 8.12 -33.05 14.24
C ARG A 32 7.61 -33.42 15.64
N GLY A 33 6.29 -33.60 15.79
CA GLY A 33 5.63 -34.24 16.95
C GLY A 33 4.28 -33.57 17.26
N ASN A 34 3.13 -34.17 16.94
CA ASN A 34 2.41 -35.29 17.58
C ASN A 34 1.62 -34.90 18.85
N GLU A 35 0.29 -35.03 18.73
CA GLU A 35 -0.68 -35.59 19.68
C GLU A 35 -0.64 -35.18 21.18
N SER A 36 -1.80 -34.68 21.66
CA SER A 36 -2.72 -35.58 22.37
C SER A 36 -4.09 -34.94 22.61
N ASP A 37 -5.14 -35.75 22.48
CA ASP A 37 -6.48 -35.44 22.97
C ASP A 37 -6.51 -35.46 24.51
N ARG A 38 -7.38 -34.62 25.11
CA ARG A 38 -8.29 -35.12 26.15
C ARG A 38 -9.53 -34.26 26.37
N LEU A 39 -10.67 -34.89 26.11
CA LEU A 39 -12.00 -34.43 26.47
C LEU A 39 -12.17 -34.43 28.00
N GLY A 40 -12.81 -33.40 28.56
CA GLY A 40 -13.14 -33.33 29.99
C GLY A 40 -14.44 -32.56 30.22
N GLN A 41 -15.58 -33.26 30.30
CA GLN A 41 -16.88 -32.64 30.58
C GLN A 41 -17.04 -32.31 32.07
N GLY A 42 -17.68 -31.19 32.37
CA GLY A 42 -18.07 -30.80 33.73
C GLY A 42 -19.28 -29.87 33.75
N LYS A 43 -20.50 -30.41 33.65
CA LYS A 43 -21.74 -29.65 33.90
C LYS A 43 -22.01 -29.54 35.40
N ARG A 44 -22.36 -28.35 35.90
CA ARG A 44 -23.72 -27.98 36.36
C ARG A 44 -23.73 -26.58 36.98
N ALA A 45 -24.90 -25.94 36.93
CA ALA A 45 -25.17 -24.60 37.44
C ALA A 45 -25.78 -24.62 38.85
N LEU A 46 -25.78 -23.47 39.54
CA LEU A 46 -26.92 -22.98 40.34
C LEU A 46 -26.70 -21.53 40.82
N ASN A 47 -27.82 -20.82 41.07
CA ASN A 47 -27.97 -19.50 41.68
C ASN A 47 -27.40 -18.31 40.88
N SER A 48 -28.15 -17.32 40.37
CA SER A 48 -29.41 -16.66 40.79
C SER A 48 -29.29 -15.80 42.05
N MET A 49 -29.14 -14.49 41.88
CA MET A 49 -29.65 -13.46 42.79
C MET A 49 -29.91 -12.16 42.01
N ASN A 50 -31.11 -11.61 42.16
CA ASN A 50 -31.53 -10.34 41.57
C ASN A 50 -31.13 -9.16 42.47
N PHE A 51 -30.79 -8.02 41.89
CA PHE A 51 -30.94 -6.72 42.57
C PHE A 51 -31.62 -5.68 41.67
N ARG A 52 -32.32 -4.75 42.33
CA ARG A 52 -33.37 -3.85 41.81
C ARG A 52 -32.91 -2.84 40.74
N GLN A 53 -33.90 -2.35 39.99
CA GLN A 53 -33.83 -1.20 39.09
C GLN A 53 -34.21 0.14 39.78
N LEU A 54 -33.56 1.22 39.31
CA LEU A 54 -34.05 2.60 39.13
C LEU A 54 -34.43 3.44 40.38
N PRO A 55 -34.55 4.79 40.27
CA PRO A 55 -34.25 5.68 39.14
C PRO A 55 -32.87 6.41 39.34
N ASP A 56 -32.46 7.49 38.68
CA ASP A 56 -33.06 8.38 37.63
C ASP A 56 -31.98 8.89 36.64
N GLY A 57 -32.30 9.82 35.73
CA GLY A 57 -31.51 10.09 34.52
C GLY A 57 -30.58 11.32 34.48
N SER A 58 -29.53 11.22 33.65
CA SER A 58 -28.93 12.35 32.94
C SER A 58 -28.30 11.88 31.61
N VAL A 59 -28.32 12.77 30.62
CA VAL A 59 -27.96 12.57 29.21
C VAL A 59 -26.62 11.83 28.99
N LEU A 60 -26.67 10.62 28.43
CA LEU A 60 -25.51 9.90 27.89
C LEU A 60 -25.81 9.32 26.50
N VAL A 61 -25.80 10.19 25.49
CA VAL A 61 -25.88 9.82 24.06
C VAL A 61 -24.64 10.35 23.33
N SER A 62 -23.49 9.72 23.58
CA SER A 62 -22.23 9.98 22.87
C SER A 62 -21.31 8.75 22.83
N ASP A 63 -21.25 7.98 23.92
CA ASP A 63 -20.11 7.08 24.14
C ASP A 63 -20.24 5.74 23.38
N TYR A 64 -21.47 5.29 23.10
CA TYR A 64 -21.70 4.04 22.38
C TYR A 64 -21.22 4.08 20.92
N GLN A 65 -21.38 5.22 20.23
CA GLN A 65 -20.88 5.37 18.85
C GLN A 65 -19.35 5.47 18.81
N ASN A 66 -18.73 6.13 19.81
CA ASN A 66 -17.27 6.17 19.93
C ASN A 66 -16.69 4.79 20.22
N HIS A 67 -17.33 3.97 21.06
CA HIS A 67 -16.81 2.64 21.40
C HIS A 67 -16.89 1.64 20.22
N GLU A 68 -17.97 1.68 19.43
CA GLU A 68 -18.07 0.94 18.16
C GLU A 68 -17.04 1.42 17.14
N THR A 69 -16.75 2.72 17.07
CA THR A 69 -15.74 3.28 16.14
C THR A 69 -14.31 2.91 16.57
N LEU A 70 -14.01 2.86 17.87
CA LEU A 70 -12.72 2.43 18.42
C LEU A 70 -12.48 0.93 18.24
N LYS A 71 -13.47 0.08 18.50
CA LYS A 71 -13.43 -1.35 18.14
C LYS A 71 -13.36 -1.54 16.61
N ALA A 72 -14.06 -0.66 15.89
CA ALA A 72 -13.95 -0.42 14.45
C ALA A 72 -12.49 -0.29 13.99
N LEU A 73 -11.67 0.46 14.74
CA LEU A 73 -10.24 0.67 14.48
C LEU A 73 -9.36 -0.52 14.90
N GLU A 74 -9.62 -1.11 16.07
CA GLU A 74 -8.81 -2.22 16.60
C GLU A 74 -8.92 -3.52 15.79
N ASN A 75 -10.08 -3.79 15.18
CA ASN A 75 -10.43 -5.14 14.71
C ASN A 75 -9.98 -5.45 13.27
N LYS A 76 -8.99 -4.74 12.72
CA LYS A 76 -8.81 -4.64 11.23
C LYS A 76 -7.46 -5.03 10.67
N ASN A 77 -6.47 -5.19 11.53
CA ASN A 77 -5.40 -6.14 11.32
C ASN A 77 -4.99 -6.65 12.70
N LYS A 78 -4.71 -7.95 12.80
CA LYS A 78 -4.16 -8.60 14.01
C LYS A 78 -2.82 -7.95 14.35
N ILE A 79 -2.85 -6.93 15.23
CA ILE A 79 -1.75 -6.11 15.76
C ILE A 79 -0.58 -5.94 14.78
N ILE A 80 -0.62 -4.87 13.97
CA ILE A 80 0.54 -4.48 13.17
C ILE A 80 1.65 -4.01 14.11
N ASP A 81 2.70 -4.82 14.27
CA ASP A 81 3.93 -4.34 14.89
C ASP A 81 4.69 -3.46 13.88
N TYR A 82 4.48 -2.15 13.99
CA TYR A 82 5.18 -1.14 13.20
C TYR A 82 6.72 -1.17 13.40
N ASN A 83 7.22 -1.81 14.47
CA ASN A 83 8.65 -2.02 14.69
C ASN A 83 9.20 -3.14 13.81
N GLN A 84 8.39 -4.16 13.47
CA GLN A 84 8.79 -5.34 12.68
C GLN A 84 8.27 -5.30 11.23
N ILE A 85 8.17 -4.11 10.63
CA ILE A 85 7.89 -3.98 9.19
C ILE A 85 9.02 -4.63 8.39
N GLU A 86 8.69 -5.68 7.65
CA GLU A 86 9.58 -6.30 6.67
C GLU A 86 9.69 -5.46 5.40
N PHE A 87 10.92 -5.27 4.94
CA PHE A 87 11.23 -4.55 3.69
C PHE A 87 11.88 -5.48 2.67
N LEU A 88 11.56 -5.22 1.41
CA LEU A 88 12.21 -5.78 0.24
C LEU A 88 12.98 -4.65 -0.46
N GLU A 89 14.19 -4.94 -0.91
CA GLU A 89 15.07 -3.98 -1.58
C GLU A 89 15.57 -4.58 -2.89
N GLY A 90 15.86 -3.69 -3.85
CA GLY A 90 16.45 -4.14 -5.10
C GLY A 90 16.94 -2.99 -5.97
N THR A 91 17.43 -3.38 -7.13
CA THR A 91 17.86 -2.50 -8.21
C THR A 91 17.06 -2.85 -9.45
N LYS A 92 16.63 -1.84 -10.21
CA LYS A 92 15.96 -2.00 -11.49
C LYS A 92 16.62 -1.10 -12.52
N SER A 93 17.05 -1.67 -13.64
CA SER A 93 17.53 -0.88 -14.76
C SER A 93 16.34 -0.26 -15.51
N ILE A 94 16.40 1.04 -15.78
CA ILE A 94 15.43 1.78 -16.59
C ILE A 94 16.15 2.51 -17.72
N SER A 95 15.52 2.65 -18.88
CA SER A 95 16.10 3.38 -20.01
C SER A 95 15.77 4.87 -19.92
N VAL A 96 16.76 5.70 -19.61
CA VAL A 96 16.65 7.17 -19.58
C VAL A 96 17.38 7.72 -20.81
N TYR A 97 16.64 8.32 -21.75
CA TYR A 97 17.19 8.85 -23.02
C TYR A 97 18.16 7.88 -23.72
N LEU A 98 17.74 6.61 -23.87
CA LEU A 98 18.48 5.49 -24.46
C LEU A 98 19.61 4.87 -23.60
N TRP A 99 19.98 5.46 -22.46
CA TRP A 99 20.98 4.90 -21.56
C TRP A 99 20.34 4.07 -20.43
N PRO A 100 20.84 2.86 -20.13
CA PRO A 100 20.39 2.11 -18.96
C PRO A 100 20.89 2.81 -17.68
N VAL A 101 19.95 3.04 -16.76
CA VAL A 101 20.20 3.65 -15.46
C VAL A 101 19.67 2.70 -14.39
N ASP A 102 20.56 2.27 -13.50
CA ASP A 102 20.20 1.42 -12.37
C ASP A 102 19.62 2.24 -11.22
N ILE A 103 18.34 2.03 -10.96
CA ILE A 103 17.58 2.68 -9.90
C ILE A 103 17.39 1.71 -8.74
N ARG A 104 17.91 2.08 -7.58
CA ARG A 104 17.67 1.38 -6.32
C ARG A 104 16.33 1.80 -5.71
N TRP A 105 15.59 0.83 -5.20
CA TRP A 105 14.27 1.00 -4.55
C TRP A 105 14.18 0.19 -3.25
N MET A 106 13.24 0.58 -2.38
CA MET A 106 12.89 -0.13 -1.14
C MET A 106 11.38 -0.13 -0.96
N LYS A 107 10.76 -1.29 -0.71
CA LYS A 107 9.32 -1.43 -0.47
C LYS A 107 9.02 -2.23 0.79
N ILE A 108 7.83 -2.07 1.33
CA ILE A 108 7.28 -3.01 2.32
C ILE A 108 6.66 -4.24 1.64
N LYS A 109 6.54 -5.36 2.34
CA LYS A 109 5.71 -6.50 1.89
C LYS A 109 4.25 -6.07 1.65
N ALA A 110 3.60 -6.71 0.68
CA ALA A 110 2.24 -6.36 0.28
C ALA A 110 1.17 -6.83 1.29
N ARG A 111 0.10 -6.05 1.41
CA ARG A 111 -0.97 -6.20 2.41
C ARG A 111 -2.35 -6.26 1.77
N ASP A 112 -3.28 -6.89 2.44
CA ASP A 112 -4.65 -7.06 1.95
C ASP A 112 -5.41 -5.73 1.88
N LEU A 113 -6.33 -5.64 0.91
CA LEU A 113 -7.18 -4.47 0.72
C LEU A 113 -8.47 -4.56 1.53
N PHE A 114 -8.79 -3.45 2.19
CA PHE A 114 -10.01 -3.25 2.96
C PHE A 114 -10.79 -2.06 2.40
N ASN A 115 -12.12 -2.04 2.58
CA ASN A 115 -12.95 -0.90 2.19
C ASN A 115 -12.74 0.31 3.13
N GLU A 116 -13.37 1.45 2.86
CA GLU A 116 -13.28 2.65 3.71
C GLU A 116 -13.81 2.45 5.15
N ARG A 117 -14.69 1.46 5.37
CA ARG A 117 -15.10 1.06 6.73
C ARG A 117 -14.08 0.11 7.35
N GLY A 118 -13.19 -0.46 6.55
CA GLY A 118 -12.13 -1.39 6.90
C GLY A 118 -12.51 -2.88 6.84
N ASN A 119 -13.63 -3.24 6.21
CA ASN A 119 -13.99 -4.65 6.01
C ASN A 119 -13.30 -5.21 4.76
N SER A 120 -13.02 -6.52 4.73
CA SER A 120 -12.51 -7.19 3.53
C SER A 120 -13.47 -6.98 2.34
N ILE A 121 -12.92 -6.73 1.15
CA ILE A 121 -13.69 -6.68 -0.10
C ILE A 121 -13.49 -8.01 -0.81
N GLU A 122 -14.56 -8.80 -0.96
CA GLU A 122 -14.42 -10.18 -1.45
C GLU A 122 -13.88 -10.25 -2.88
N GLU A 123 -14.33 -9.34 -3.75
CA GLU A 123 -13.85 -9.25 -5.13
C GLU A 123 -12.38 -8.80 -5.24
N LEU A 124 -11.78 -8.26 -4.16
CA LEU A 124 -10.39 -7.80 -4.14
C LEU A 124 -9.45 -8.70 -3.34
N LYS A 125 -9.90 -9.87 -2.84
CA LYS A 125 -9.03 -10.83 -2.12
C LYS A 125 -7.78 -11.26 -2.92
N GLY A 126 -7.82 -11.18 -4.25
CA GLY A 126 -6.68 -11.46 -5.14
C GLY A 126 -5.76 -10.26 -5.42
N ILE A 127 -5.94 -9.12 -4.75
CA ILE A 127 -5.16 -7.89 -4.94
C ILE A 127 -4.67 -7.37 -3.58
N LYS A 128 -3.36 -7.12 -3.49
CA LYS A 128 -2.70 -6.52 -2.33
C LYS A 128 -2.15 -5.14 -2.68
N TYR A 129 -1.76 -4.36 -1.66
CA TYR A 129 -1.07 -3.08 -1.82
C TYR A 129 0.24 -3.04 -1.03
N SER A 130 1.22 -2.29 -1.53
CA SER A 130 2.47 -1.98 -0.82
C SER A 130 2.88 -0.52 -1.00
N TYR A 131 3.72 -0.03 -0.10
CA TYR A 131 4.39 1.27 -0.23
C TYR A 131 5.86 1.06 -0.60
N LEU A 132 6.34 1.87 -1.53
CA LEU A 132 7.69 1.79 -2.09
C LEU A 132 8.29 3.19 -2.19
N VAL A 133 9.60 3.34 -1.98
CA VAL A 133 10.34 4.56 -2.33
C VAL A 133 11.33 4.24 -3.44
N SER A 134 11.37 5.12 -4.44
CA SER A 134 12.30 5.05 -5.55
C SER A 134 12.52 6.45 -6.14
N PRO A 135 13.75 6.79 -6.56
CA PRO A 135 15.02 6.19 -6.15
C PRO A 135 15.31 6.38 -4.64
N ILE A 136 16.08 5.47 -4.02
CA ILE A 136 16.62 5.61 -2.65
C ILE A 136 18.12 5.98 -2.59
N ALA A 137 18.82 5.90 -3.72
CA ALA A 137 20.26 6.14 -3.81
C ALA A 137 20.68 6.51 -5.25
N GLY A 138 21.91 7.02 -5.39
CA GLY A 138 22.52 7.36 -6.68
C GLY A 138 22.11 8.73 -7.23
N ASN A 139 22.58 9.05 -8.44
CA ASN A 139 22.52 10.40 -9.02
C ASN A 139 21.10 10.96 -9.26
N HIS A 140 20.09 10.09 -9.24
CA HIS A 140 18.68 10.45 -9.49
C HIS A 140 17.89 10.70 -8.20
N ILE A 141 18.53 10.66 -7.03
CA ILE A 141 17.86 10.72 -5.72
C ILE A 141 17.08 12.03 -5.45
N SER A 142 17.36 13.10 -6.18
CA SER A 142 16.50 14.31 -6.19
C SER A 142 15.06 14.03 -6.62
N TYR A 143 14.81 12.94 -7.35
CA TYR A 143 13.48 12.48 -7.78
C TYR A 143 12.86 11.46 -6.82
N ALA A 144 13.47 11.19 -5.65
CA ALA A 144 12.95 10.24 -4.67
C ALA A 144 11.50 10.57 -4.29
N MET A 145 10.60 9.62 -4.53
CA MET A 145 9.16 9.77 -4.28
C MET A 145 8.56 8.50 -3.63
N PRO A 146 7.49 8.65 -2.83
CA PRO A 146 6.67 7.51 -2.44
C PRO A 146 5.82 7.05 -3.63
N LEU A 147 5.77 5.73 -3.82
CA LEU A 147 4.95 5.02 -4.79
C LEU A 147 3.98 4.10 -4.04
N ILE A 148 2.73 4.06 -4.50
CA ILE A 148 1.72 3.10 -4.06
C ILE A 148 1.68 2.01 -5.12
N ILE A 149 1.95 0.77 -4.74
CA ILE A 149 1.95 -0.37 -5.66
C ILE A 149 0.73 -1.24 -5.34
N PHE A 150 -0.01 -1.65 -6.36
CA PHE A 150 -1.00 -2.72 -6.22
C PHE A 150 -0.50 -3.97 -6.92
N GLU A 151 -0.68 -5.14 -6.30
CA GLU A 151 -0.05 -6.39 -6.74
C GLU A 151 -1.08 -7.52 -6.77
N THR A 152 -1.17 -8.24 -7.89
CA THR A 152 -2.06 -9.39 -8.04
C THR A 152 -1.44 -10.67 -7.47
N THR A 153 -2.26 -11.53 -6.85
CA THR A 153 -1.88 -12.89 -6.49
C THR A 153 -1.99 -13.85 -7.68
N CYS A 154 -1.54 -15.10 -7.53
CA CYS A 154 -1.71 -16.15 -8.54
C CYS A 154 -3.18 -16.40 -8.92
N GLU A 155 -4.09 -16.27 -7.96
CA GLU A 155 -5.54 -16.45 -8.13
C GLU A 155 -6.18 -15.18 -8.70
N GLY A 156 -5.69 -14.01 -8.29
CA GLY A 156 -6.22 -12.72 -8.73
C GLY A 156 -5.79 -12.32 -10.13
N ASP A 157 -4.55 -12.62 -10.54
CA ASP A 157 -4.03 -12.14 -11.82
C ASP A 157 -4.87 -12.59 -13.03
N PRO A 158 -5.29 -13.86 -13.18
CA PRO A 158 -6.12 -14.28 -14.33
C PRO A 158 -7.50 -13.60 -14.42
N ILE A 159 -7.90 -12.86 -13.38
CA ILE A 159 -9.23 -12.24 -13.25
C ILE A 159 -9.13 -10.71 -13.31
N TYR A 160 -8.10 -10.11 -12.70
CA TYR A 160 -8.04 -8.67 -12.43
C TYR A 160 -6.82 -7.99 -13.06
N SER A 161 -6.95 -6.69 -13.26
CA SER A 161 -5.85 -5.75 -13.50
C SER A 161 -6.21 -4.38 -12.92
N VAL A 162 -5.22 -3.62 -12.45
CA VAL A 162 -5.47 -2.30 -11.85
C VAL A 162 -5.37 -1.21 -12.93
N SER A 163 -6.52 -0.67 -13.33
CA SER A 163 -6.59 0.34 -14.40
C SER A 163 -6.36 1.76 -13.88
N GLY A 164 -6.66 2.07 -12.62
CA GLY A 164 -6.43 3.42 -12.07
C GLY A 164 -6.46 3.53 -10.54
N PHE A 165 -6.01 4.68 -10.04
CA PHE A 165 -5.89 4.98 -8.61
C PHE A 165 -5.98 6.48 -8.31
N LYS A 166 -6.67 6.85 -7.22
CA LYS A 166 -6.84 8.24 -6.76
C LYS A 166 -6.98 8.30 -5.24
N LEU A 167 -6.22 9.17 -4.57
CA LEU A 167 -6.39 9.46 -3.14
C LEU A 167 -7.51 10.50 -2.94
N ILE A 168 -8.37 10.26 -1.94
CA ILE A 168 -9.45 11.15 -1.53
C ILE A 168 -8.99 11.96 -0.31
N SER A 169 -8.16 12.99 -0.56
CA SER A 169 -7.59 13.82 0.51
C SER A 169 -8.39 15.09 0.77
N LYS A 170 -8.24 15.64 1.99
CA LYS A 170 -8.83 16.94 2.34
C LYS A 170 -8.26 18.05 1.44
N GLY A 171 -9.13 18.89 0.89
CA GLY A 171 -8.77 19.98 -0.01
C GLY A 171 -8.82 19.58 -1.50
N SER A 172 -7.96 18.65 -1.95
CA SER A 172 -8.00 18.20 -3.36
C SER A 172 -7.45 16.80 -3.57
N ASN A 173 -8.27 15.96 -4.22
CA ASN A 173 -7.89 14.60 -4.63
C ASN A 173 -6.53 14.57 -5.35
N ILE A 174 -5.81 13.46 -5.20
CA ILE A 174 -4.56 13.20 -5.93
C ILE A 174 -4.84 12.08 -6.91
N ASN A 175 -4.93 12.41 -8.19
CA ASN A 175 -5.17 11.47 -9.28
C ASN A 175 -3.83 10.94 -9.79
N PHE A 176 -3.63 9.62 -9.75
CA PHE A 176 -2.38 9.01 -10.21
C PHE A 176 -2.46 8.58 -11.68
N ASN A 177 -3.66 8.62 -12.28
CA ASN A 177 -3.88 8.21 -13.67
C ASN A 177 -3.22 9.16 -14.67
N GLU A 178 -3.08 10.45 -14.32
CA GLU A 178 -2.41 11.48 -15.13
C GLU A 178 -0.94 11.14 -15.44
N ASN A 179 -0.31 10.31 -14.60
CA ASN A 179 1.09 9.90 -14.71
C ASN A 179 1.25 8.46 -15.26
N LYS A 180 0.15 7.76 -15.56
CA LYS A 180 0.18 6.32 -15.87
C LYS A 180 0.79 6.06 -17.26
N GLY A 181 1.91 5.34 -17.30
CA GLY A 181 2.64 5.08 -18.55
C GLY A 181 3.29 6.34 -19.16
N GLY A 182 3.38 7.43 -18.40
CA GLY A 182 3.96 8.69 -18.87
C GLY A 182 5.47 8.61 -19.01
N PHE A 183 5.99 8.84 -20.22
CA PHE A 183 7.42 8.92 -20.54
C PHE A 183 8.19 9.91 -19.64
N LEU A 184 7.49 10.93 -19.09
CA LEU A 184 8.06 11.96 -18.20
C LEU A 184 8.41 11.47 -16.78
N ILE A 185 7.84 10.35 -16.32
CA ILE A 185 8.07 9.81 -14.96
C ILE A 185 8.59 8.36 -15.01
N GLY A 186 8.50 7.68 -16.17
CA GLY A 186 9.19 6.41 -16.42
C GLY A 186 8.60 5.19 -15.70
N LEU A 187 7.43 5.32 -15.06
CA LEU A 187 6.75 4.20 -14.41
C LEU A 187 6.03 3.32 -15.45
N PRO A 188 6.26 1.99 -15.45
CA PRO A 188 5.54 1.09 -16.33
C PRO A 188 4.07 1.01 -15.94
N MET A 189 3.19 0.75 -16.92
CA MET A 189 1.75 0.55 -16.63
C MET A 189 1.51 -0.69 -15.75
N SER A 190 2.39 -1.69 -15.88
CA SER A 190 2.47 -2.90 -15.06
C SER A 190 3.83 -3.57 -15.26
N GLU A 191 4.31 -4.30 -14.26
CA GLU A 191 5.52 -5.12 -14.33
C GLU A 191 5.35 -6.44 -13.57
N LYS A 192 6.31 -7.37 -13.69
CA LYS A 192 6.28 -8.59 -12.85
C LYS A 192 6.57 -8.21 -11.40
N SER A 193 5.79 -8.72 -10.45
CA SER A 193 6.11 -8.54 -9.02
C SER A 193 7.43 -9.21 -8.65
N VAL A 194 8.13 -8.57 -7.72
CA VAL A 194 9.37 -9.02 -7.08
C VAL A 194 9.13 -9.84 -5.80
N GLU A 195 7.90 -9.87 -5.30
CA GLU A 195 7.53 -10.50 -4.03
C GLU A 195 7.00 -11.93 -4.27
N PRO A 196 7.55 -12.97 -3.60
CA PRO A 196 7.09 -14.34 -3.77
C PRO A 196 5.59 -14.50 -3.49
N GLY A 197 4.88 -15.19 -4.40
CA GLY A 197 3.42 -15.39 -4.34
C GLY A 197 2.59 -14.30 -5.04
N LEU A 198 3.22 -13.22 -5.50
CA LEU A 198 2.58 -12.17 -6.32
C LEU A 198 3.05 -12.27 -7.78
N VAL A 199 2.20 -11.79 -8.70
CA VAL A 199 2.37 -11.99 -10.16
C VAL A 199 2.66 -10.68 -10.87
N THR A 200 1.72 -9.73 -10.86
CA THR A 200 1.83 -8.46 -11.58
C THR A 200 1.72 -7.29 -10.60
N ALA A 201 2.69 -6.37 -10.68
CA ALA A 201 2.71 -5.11 -9.94
C ALA A 201 2.24 -3.95 -10.82
N TYR A 202 1.45 -3.05 -10.24
CA TYR A 202 0.89 -1.85 -10.86
C TYR A 202 1.34 -0.64 -10.04
N PRO A 203 2.46 0.02 -10.42
CA PRO A 203 3.00 1.15 -9.67
C PRO A 203 2.25 2.46 -9.97
N PHE A 204 1.93 3.21 -8.93
CA PHE A 204 1.33 4.54 -9.02
C PHE A 204 2.20 5.58 -8.30
N GLY A 205 2.63 6.59 -9.05
CA GLY A 205 3.43 7.72 -8.56
C GLY A 205 2.84 9.07 -8.93
N SER A 206 3.31 10.13 -8.27
CA SER A 206 2.93 11.51 -8.54
C SER A 206 4.16 12.37 -8.74
N SER A 207 4.13 13.21 -9.79
CA SER A 207 5.11 14.30 -9.98
C SER A 207 5.16 15.26 -8.80
N ASN A 208 4.08 15.38 -8.01
CA ASN A 208 4.06 16.11 -6.76
C ASN A 208 4.15 15.16 -5.55
N ALA A 209 5.32 14.53 -5.39
CA ALA A 209 5.64 13.63 -4.29
C ALA A 209 5.37 14.24 -2.91
N LYS A 210 5.63 15.55 -2.73
CA LYS A 210 5.38 16.30 -1.49
C LYS A 210 3.89 16.29 -1.14
N LYS A 211 3.00 16.56 -2.11
CA LYS A 211 1.55 16.51 -1.90
C LYS A 211 1.07 15.11 -1.47
N VAL A 212 1.71 14.03 -1.95
CA VAL A 212 1.39 12.66 -1.51
C VAL A 212 1.74 12.46 -0.04
N VAL A 213 2.96 12.81 0.39
CA VAL A 213 3.37 12.70 1.80
C VAL A 213 2.48 13.55 2.69
N GLU A 214 2.21 14.80 2.31
CA GLU A 214 1.34 15.73 3.06
C GLU A 214 -0.10 15.24 3.17
N ALA A 215 -0.63 14.58 2.13
CA ALA A 215 -1.96 13.98 2.20
C ALA A 215 -2.03 12.89 3.28
N PHE A 216 -1.05 11.98 3.34
CA PHE A 216 -0.99 10.98 4.41
C PHE A 216 -0.74 11.60 5.79
N THR A 217 0.20 12.55 5.92
CA THR A 217 0.56 13.09 7.24
C THR A 217 -0.50 14.02 7.82
N SER A 218 -1.34 14.65 6.98
CA SER A 218 -2.54 15.40 7.40
C SER A 218 -3.63 14.54 8.08
N LEU A 219 -3.51 13.20 8.03
CA LEU A 219 -4.41 12.26 8.71
C LEU A 219 -3.95 11.90 10.13
N TYR A 220 -2.81 12.43 10.58
CA TYR A 220 -2.44 12.43 11.99
C TYR A 220 -3.06 13.64 12.69
N SER A 221 -3.85 13.38 13.74
CA SER A 221 -4.46 14.43 14.56
C SER A 221 -4.68 13.93 15.98
N ASN A 222 -4.40 14.79 16.98
CA ASN A 222 -4.61 14.49 18.40
C ASN A 222 -4.01 13.15 18.88
N GLY A 223 -2.84 12.77 18.36
CA GLY A 223 -2.16 11.51 18.70
C GLY A 223 -2.65 10.26 17.94
N VAL A 224 -3.70 10.40 17.13
CA VAL A 224 -4.35 9.29 16.41
C VAL A 224 -4.12 9.43 14.90
N TRP A 225 -3.97 8.29 14.22
CA TRP A 225 -3.91 8.22 12.75
C TRP A 225 -5.25 7.75 12.20
N SER A 226 -5.75 8.43 11.18
CA SER A 226 -6.84 7.95 10.33
C SER A 226 -6.31 7.32 9.04
N ASP A 227 -7.01 6.32 8.52
CA ASP A 227 -6.69 5.71 7.23
C ASP A 227 -6.89 6.69 6.06
N MET A 228 -6.04 6.55 5.06
CA MET A 228 -6.15 7.28 3.80
C MET A 228 -7.21 6.61 2.93
N ILE A 229 -8.31 7.31 2.69
CA ILE A 229 -9.37 6.83 1.80
C ILE A 229 -8.95 7.05 0.35
N ALA A 230 -9.11 6.03 -0.48
CA ALA A 230 -8.75 6.07 -1.88
C ALA A 230 -9.78 5.35 -2.76
N GLU A 231 -9.74 5.65 -4.05
CA GLU A 231 -10.48 4.95 -5.09
C GLU A 231 -9.49 4.17 -5.97
N ILE A 232 -9.76 2.88 -6.14
CA ILE A 232 -9.02 1.98 -7.04
C ILE A 232 -9.96 1.50 -8.15
N THR A 233 -9.53 1.64 -9.41
CA THR A 233 -10.26 1.14 -10.58
C THR A 233 -9.70 -0.22 -10.97
N ILE A 234 -10.56 -1.23 -10.95
CA ILE A 234 -10.25 -2.61 -11.31
C ILE A 234 -10.89 -2.93 -12.65
N LYS A 235 -10.07 -3.39 -13.60
CA LYS A 235 -10.50 -3.93 -14.88
C LYS A 235 -10.53 -5.44 -14.82
N PHE A 236 -11.66 -6.04 -15.17
CA PHE A 236 -11.83 -7.48 -15.20
C PHE A 236 -11.31 -8.01 -16.56
N LYS A 237 -10.53 -9.09 -16.52
CA LYS A 237 -9.97 -9.75 -17.71
C LYS A 237 -11.00 -10.66 -18.41
N LYS A 238 -12.17 -10.88 -17.81
CA LYS A 238 -13.26 -11.74 -18.32
C LYS A 238 -14.60 -10.97 -18.33
N PRO A 239 -15.46 -11.17 -19.34
CA PRO A 239 -16.79 -10.53 -19.40
C PRO A 239 -17.71 -11.01 -18.26
N PRO A 240 -18.80 -10.27 -17.93
CA PRO A 240 -19.36 -9.13 -18.66
C PRO A 240 -18.93 -7.74 -18.15
N GLN A 241 -18.24 -7.66 -17.02
CA GLN A 241 -17.83 -6.36 -16.44
C GLN A 241 -16.58 -5.82 -17.16
N ALA A 242 -16.62 -4.55 -17.58
CA ALA A 242 -15.44 -3.89 -18.13
C ALA A 242 -14.52 -3.41 -17.00
N GLU A 243 -14.97 -2.43 -16.21
CA GLU A 243 -14.25 -1.88 -15.06
C GLU A 243 -15.21 -1.57 -13.90
N LYS A 244 -14.71 -1.59 -12.66
CA LYS A 244 -15.44 -1.19 -11.45
C LYS A 244 -14.51 -0.41 -10.52
N VAL A 245 -15.03 0.66 -9.91
CA VAL A 245 -14.31 1.45 -8.90
C VAL A 245 -14.68 0.94 -7.50
N TYR A 246 -13.68 0.80 -6.65
CA TYR A 246 -13.84 0.44 -5.24
C TYR A 246 -13.25 1.55 -4.35
N ARG A 247 -13.93 1.86 -3.24
CA ARG A 247 -13.40 2.73 -2.19
C ARG A 247 -12.69 1.89 -1.14
N ILE A 248 -11.39 2.15 -0.96
CA ILE A 248 -10.47 1.41 -0.10
C ILE A 248 -9.88 2.29 0.99
N SER A 249 -9.42 1.66 2.07
CA SER A 249 -8.58 2.26 3.11
C SER A 249 -7.12 1.85 2.91
N LEU A 250 -6.20 2.77 3.20
CA LEU A 250 -4.75 2.58 3.17
C LEU A 250 -4.17 3.06 4.50
N ASP A 251 -3.38 2.21 5.18
CA ASP A 251 -2.87 2.51 6.51
C ASP A 251 -1.85 3.66 6.47
N SER A 252 -2.27 4.82 6.99
CA SER A 252 -1.47 6.06 7.01
C SER A 252 -0.33 6.01 8.02
N LYS A 253 -0.51 5.28 9.14
CA LYS A 253 0.53 5.11 10.16
C LYS A 253 1.66 4.24 9.62
N LEU A 254 1.30 3.14 8.94
CA LEU A 254 2.23 2.30 8.21
C LEU A 254 2.97 3.08 7.12
N PHE A 255 2.28 3.93 6.36
CA PHE A 255 2.92 4.81 5.38
C PHE A 255 3.99 5.66 6.06
N ASN A 256 3.64 6.43 7.10
CA ASN A 256 4.57 7.32 7.79
C ASN A 256 5.76 6.57 8.39
N VAL A 257 5.53 5.46 9.10
CA VAL A 257 6.61 4.65 9.70
C VAL A 257 7.50 4.00 8.63
N ALA A 258 6.93 3.50 7.54
CA ALA A 258 7.70 2.92 6.43
C ALA A 258 8.58 3.98 5.77
N MET A 259 8.03 5.16 5.44
CA MET A 259 8.80 6.26 4.86
C MET A 259 9.92 6.73 5.80
N LYS A 260 9.65 6.86 7.11
CA LYS A 260 10.69 7.19 8.11
C LYS A 260 11.82 6.17 8.11
N LYS A 261 11.54 4.88 8.23
CA LYS A 261 12.56 3.81 8.25
C LYS A 261 13.40 3.77 6.97
N ILE A 262 12.78 4.03 5.82
CA ILE A 262 13.51 4.13 4.55
C ILE A 262 14.45 5.36 4.56
N VAL A 263 13.97 6.53 5.01
CA VAL A 263 14.78 7.75 5.10
C VAL A 263 15.88 7.63 6.17
N GLU A 264 15.63 6.95 7.28
CA GLU A 264 16.63 6.65 8.32
C GLU A 264 17.74 5.74 7.79
N LYS A 265 17.40 4.74 6.96
CA LYS A 265 18.37 3.86 6.28
C LYS A 265 19.09 4.56 5.13
N TYR A 266 18.45 5.54 4.49
CA TYR A 266 18.96 6.27 3.33
C TYR A 266 18.87 7.80 3.55
N PRO A 267 19.64 8.37 4.50
CA PRO A 267 19.49 9.74 4.98
C PRO A 267 19.68 10.81 3.89
N GLN A 268 20.43 10.50 2.84
CA GLN A 268 20.58 11.35 1.66
C GLN A 268 19.25 11.69 0.94
N ILE A 269 18.18 10.91 1.16
CA ILE A 269 16.84 11.24 0.64
C ILE A 269 16.35 12.57 1.23
N LYS A 270 16.60 12.82 2.51
CA LYS A 270 16.11 14.01 3.23
C LYS A 270 16.75 15.31 2.74
N SER A 271 18.01 15.26 2.31
CA SER A 271 18.70 16.41 1.70
C SER A 271 18.36 16.59 0.22
N ALA A 272 18.00 15.52 -0.49
CA ALA A 272 17.76 15.56 -1.93
C ALA A 272 16.29 15.78 -2.34
N SER A 273 15.32 15.29 -1.56
CA SER A 273 13.89 15.37 -1.87
C SER A 273 13.09 16.01 -0.73
N LEU A 274 12.55 17.19 -1.01
CA LEU A 274 11.70 17.94 -0.06
C LEU A 274 10.38 17.22 0.28
N ALA A 275 10.03 16.14 -0.43
CA ALA A 275 8.79 15.40 -0.21
C ALA A 275 8.68 14.81 1.20
N PHE A 276 9.79 14.32 1.75
CA PHE A 276 9.82 13.59 3.02
C PHE A 276 9.97 14.50 4.25
N ASN A 277 10.08 15.82 4.06
CA ASN A 277 10.20 16.77 5.17
C ASN A 277 8.91 16.91 6.00
N SER A 278 7.76 16.54 5.43
CA SER A 278 6.44 16.63 6.09
C SER A 278 6.05 15.36 6.88
N LEU A 279 6.96 14.39 7.05
CA LEU A 279 6.75 13.20 7.86
C LEU A 279 6.59 13.54 9.35
N ILE A 280 5.68 12.84 10.04
CA ILE A 280 5.41 13.04 11.47
C ILE A 280 6.42 12.24 12.28
N ASN A 281 7.07 12.88 13.26
CA ASN A 281 8.02 12.24 14.18
C ASN A 281 7.34 11.21 15.08
#